data_AF-A0AAP7IFY0-F1
#
_entry.id   AF-A0AAP7IFY0-F1
#
_cell.length_a   1.000
_cell.length_b   1.000
_cell.length_c   1.000
_cell.angle_alpha   90.00
_cell.angle_beta   90.00
_cell.angle_gamma   90.00
#
_symmetry.space_group_name_H-M   'P 1'
#
loop_
_entity.id
_entity.type
_entity.pdbx_description
1 polymer ?
#
loop_
_entity_poly.entity_id
_entity_poly.type
_entity_poly.pdbx_seq_one_letter_code
_entity_poly.pdbx_strand_id
1 'polypeptide(L)'
;MKTKHVSYLNNAEHKNILIRLEDWNEDYSFFKPFQKVVAYPISKKTKGFIKEGKPFRLALNFENEQEATHALNKLISNEATFKDYLSNIERSSHMFI
;
A
#
# COMPACT_ATOMS: atom_id res chain seq x y z
N MET A 1 -4.29 13.48 -7.52
CA MET A 1 -3.95 12.04 -7.52
C MET A 1 -5.19 11.25 -7.94
N LYS A 2 -5.08 10.30 -8.88
CA LYS A 2 -6.20 9.41 -9.22
C LYS A 2 -6.17 8.17 -8.32
N THR A 3 -7.35 7.67 -7.95
CA THR A 3 -7.49 6.45 -7.13
C THR A 3 -8.39 5.48 -7.86
N LYS A 4 -8.02 4.20 -7.87
CA LYS A 4 -8.86 3.09 -8.32
C LYS A 4 -9.00 2.07 -7.19
N HIS A 5 -10.08 1.29 -7.22
CA HIS A 5 -10.36 0.17 -6.33
C HIS A 5 -10.05 0.44 -4.85
N VAL A 6 -11.02 1.03 -4.16
CA VAL A 6 -10.93 1.28 -2.72
C VAL A 6 -11.59 0.11 -1.98
N SER A 7 -10.87 -0.49 -1.04
CA SER A 7 -11.36 -1.57 -0.20
C SER A 7 -10.85 -1.43 1.23
N TYR A 8 -11.33 -2.30 2.10
CA TYR A 8 -10.88 -2.41 3.49
C TYR A 8 -10.42 -3.83 3.77
N LEU A 9 -9.20 -3.97 4.30
CA LEU A 9 -8.73 -5.24 4.82
C LEU A 9 -9.25 -5.41 6.25
N ASN A 10 -9.84 -6.56 6.52
CA ASN A 10 -10.16 -6.98 7.88
C ASN A 10 -8.88 -7.52 8.54
N ASN A 11 -8.29 -6.76 9.45
CA ASN A 11 -7.23 -7.29 10.30
C ASN A 11 -7.85 -8.22 11.38
N ALA A 12 -7.07 -9.19 11.87
CA ALA A 12 -7.37 -10.05 13.02
C ALA A 12 -7.82 -9.28 14.30
N GLU A 13 -7.56 -7.97 14.38
CA GLU A 13 -8.03 -7.08 15.45
C GLU A 13 -9.35 -6.35 15.10
N HIS A 14 -10.11 -6.78 14.08
CA HIS A 14 -11.34 -6.12 13.58
C HIS A 14 -11.16 -4.65 13.15
N LYS A 15 -9.92 -4.24 12.84
CA LYS A 15 -9.61 -2.91 12.31
C LYS A 15 -9.65 -2.93 10.79
N ASN A 16 -10.51 -2.10 10.22
CA ASN A 16 -10.59 -1.86 8.78
C ASN A 16 -9.37 -1.07 8.32
N ILE A 17 -8.45 -1.71 7.60
CA ILE A 17 -7.31 -1.03 6.99
C ILE A 17 -7.72 -0.60 5.58
N LEU A 18 -7.76 0.71 5.34
CA LEU A 18 -7.97 1.23 3.99
C LEU A 18 -6.86 0.75 3.07
N ILE A 19 -7.22 0.14 1.95
CA ILE A 19 -6.31 -0.25 0.87
C ILE A 19 -6.86 0.22 -0.49
N ARG A 20 -5.98 0.70 -1.36
CA ARG A 20 -6.36 1.23 -2.68
C ARG A 20 -5.25 1.19 -3.71
N LEU A 21 -5.61 1.27 -4.99
CA LEU A 21 -4.66 1.58 -6.07
C LEU A 21 -4.55 3.10 -6.21
N GLU A 22 -3.34 3.64 -6.05
CA GLU A 22 -3.06 5.05 -6.26
C GLU A 22 -2.29 5.26 -7.56
N ASP A 23 -2.70 6.28 -8.29
CA ASP A 23 -1.97 6.84 -9.42
C ASP A 23 -1.55 8.27 -9.08
N TRP A 24 -0.24 8.43 -8.83
CA TRP A 24 0.40 9.70 -8.52
C TRP A 24 0.82 10.46 -9.78
N ASN A 25 0.48 9.94 -10.95
CA ASN A 25 0.91 10.45 -12.23
C ASN A 25 -0.03 11.51 -12.82
N GLU A 26 -0.29 12.62 -12.11
CA GLU A 26 -1.23 13.59 -12.70
C GLU A 26 -0.72 14.25 -13.99
N ASP A 27 0.60 14.33 -14.23
CA ASP A 27 1.14 15.11 -15.35
C ASP A 27 2.41 14.55 -16.04
N TYR A 28 2.85 13.31 -15.75
CA TYR A 28 4.14 12.80 -16.24
C TYR A 28 4.00 11.54 -17.11
N SER A 29 4.04 11.72 -18.43
CA SER A 29 3.89 10.63 -19.43
C SER A 29 4.87 9.45 -19.29
N PHE A 30 5.94 9.59 -18.50
CA PHE A 30 6.93 8.55 -18.23
C PHE A 30 6.60 7.66 -17.02
N PHE A 31 5.64 8.03 -16.17
CA PHE A 31 5.15 7.15 -15.10
C PHE A 31 4.02 6.26 -15.61
N LYS A 32 4.09 4.96 -15.35
CA LYS A 32 3.00 4.06 -15.71
C LYS A 32 1.86 4.21 -14.67
N PRO A 33 0.60 4.27 -15.10
CA PRO A 33 -0.52 4.51 -14.19
C PRO A 33 -0.77 3.30 -13.27
N PHE A 34 -1.34 3.56 -12.10
CA PHE A 34 -1.85 2.55 -11.15
C PHE A 34 -0.88 1.44 -10.73
N GLN A 35 0.43 1.72 -10.69
CA GLN A 35 1.45 0.78 -10.24
C GLN A 35 1.55 0.63 -8.72
N LYS A 36 0.80 1.41 -7.93
CA LYS A 36 0.96 1.45 -6.47
C LYS A 36 -0.25 0.92 -5.74
N VAL A 37 -0.06 -0.12 -4.93
CA VAL A 37 -1.02 -0.53 -3.91
C VAL A 37 -0.65 0.17 -2.61
N VAL A 38 -1.61 0.88 -2.01
CA VAL A 38 -1.36 1.72 -0.85
C VAL A 38 -2.33 1.38 0.25
N ALA A 39 -1.79 1.21 1.47
CA ALA A 39 -2.54 0.91 2.66
C ALA A 39 -2.24 1.90 3.79
N TYR A 40 -3.20 2.04 4.72
CA TYR A 40 -3.08 2.94 5.86
C TYR A 40 -3.23 2.21 7.21
N PRO A 41 -2.34 1.25 7.53
CA PRO A 41 -2.40 0.53 8.80
C PRO A 41 -2.10 1.46 9.99
N ILE A 42 -2.65 1.11 11.16
CA ILE A 42 -2.32 1.77 12.43
C ILE A 42 -1.00 1.24 12.97
N SER A 43 -0.06 2.12 13.27
CA SER A 43 1.21 1.70 13.84
C SER A 43 1.07 1.20 15.26
N LYS A 44 1.70 0.06 15.56
CA LYS A 44 1.79 -0.51 16.91
C LYS A 44 2.90 0.10 17.76
N LYS A 45 3.88 0.79 17.14
CA LYS A 45 5.03 1.41 17.81
C LYS A 45 5.49 2.64 17.06
N THR A 46 6.14 3.58 17.75
CA THR A 46 6.76 4.73 17.10
C THR A 46 8.06 4.31 16.42
N LYS A 47 8.24 4.65 15.14
CA LYS A 47 9.47 4.41 14.36
C LYS A 47 9.68 5.53 13.35
N GLY A 48 10.74 6.32 13.52
CA GLY A 48 10.99 7.50 12.70
C GLY A 48 9.78 8.45 12.74
N PHE A 49 9.23 8.77 11.57
CA PHE A 49 8.04 9.63 11.43
C PHE A 49 6.71 8.91 11.69
N ILE A 50 6.72 7.58 11.82
CA ILE A 50 5.52 6.79 12.11
C ILE A 50 5.28 6.84 13.62
N LYS A 51 4.13 7.37 14.03
CA LYS A 51 3.73 7.48 15.44
C LYS A 51 2.84 6.32 15.86
N GLU A 52 3.07 5.78 17.05
CA GLU A 52 2.20 4.77 17.65
C GLU A 52 0.73 5.21 17.73
N GLY A 53 -0.18 4.28 17.43
CA GLY A 53 -1.62 4.54 17.43
C GLY A 53 -2.11 5.43 16.28
N LYS A 54 -1.22 5.85 15.37
CA LYS A 54 -1.58 6.65 14.20
C LYS A 54 -1.50 5.83 12.90
N PRO A 55 -2.38 6.10 11.92
CA PRO A 55 -2.23 5.52 10.59
C PRO A 55 -0.95 6.02 9.93
N PHE A 56 -0.30 5.16 9.16
CA PHE A 56 0.81 5.55 8.29
C PHE A 56 0.63 5.00 6.90
N ARG A 57 1.19 5.68 5.90
CA ARG A 57 1.13 5.24 4.50
C ARG A 57 2.14 4.12 4.27
N LEU A 58 1.65 2.94 3.90
CA LEU A 58 2.45 1.85 3.37
C LEU A 58 2.15 1.74 1.88
N ALA A 59 3.18 1.81 1.04
CA ALA A 59 3.02 1.68 -0.41
C ALA A 59 3.86 0.55 -0.95
N LEU A 60 3.27 -0.21 -1.88
CA LEU A 60 3.90 -1.26 -2.66
C LEU A 60 3.97 -0.79 -4.12
N ASN A 61 5.15 -0.86 -4.73
CA ASN A 61 5.41 -0.50 -6.12
C ASN A 61 5.46 -1.77 -6.98
N PHE A 62 4.74 -1.79 -8.10
CA PHE A 62 4.69 -2.88 -9.07
C PHE A 62 5.09 -2.41 -10.47
N GLU A 63 5.38 -3.33 -11.39
CA GLU A 63 5.88 -2.97 -12.72
C GLU A 63 4.79 -2.44 -13.66
N ASN A 64 3.52 -2.73 -13.36
CA ASN A 64 2.35 -2.34 -14.16
C ASN A 64 1.04 -2.42 -13.33
N GLU A 65 -0.04 -1.87 -13.89
CA GLU A 65 -1.38 -1.89 -13.27
C GLU A 65 -1.91 -3.31 -13.05
N GLN A 66 -1.57 -4.27 -13.93
CA GLN A 66 -2.06 -5.65 -13.83
C GLN A 66 -1.50 -6.35 -12.58
N GLU A 67 -0.20 -6.23 -12.35
CA GLU A 67 0.46 -6.75 -11.14
C GLU A 67 -0.07 -6.08 -9.87
N ALA A 68 -0.21 -4.75 -9.89
CA ALA A 68 -0.74 -4.01 -8.75
C ALA A 68 -2.18 -4.44 -8.43
N THR A 69 -3.01 -4.62 -9.46
CA THR A 69 -4.40 -5.10 -9.31
C THR A 69 -4.43 -6.53 -8.79
N HIS A 70 -3.58 -7.41 -9.32
CA HIS A 70 -3.47 -8.80 -8.86
C HIS A 70 -3.06 -8.88 -7.40
N ALA A 71 -2.05 -8.10 -7.00
CA ALA A 71 -1.60 -8.03 -5.61
C ALA A 71 -2.70 -7.48 -4.69
N LEU A 72 -3.40 -6.42 -5.12
CA LEU A 72 -4.54 -5.88 -4.37
C LEU A 72 -5.61 -6.96 -4.15
N ASN A 73 -5.98 -7.70 -5.18
CA ASN A 73 -6.99 -8.75 -5.09
C ASN A 73 -6.58 -9.85 -4.10
N LYS A 74 -5.32 -10.30 -4.15
CA LYS A 74 -4.79 -11.29 -3.19
C LYS A 74 -4.77 -10.80 -1.75
N LEU A 75 -4.49 -9.52 -1.54
CA LEU A 75 -4.54 -8.91 -0.21
C LEU A 75 -5.99 -8.85 0.30
N ILE A 76 -6.95 -8.47 -0.56
CA ILE A 76 -8.38 -8.40 -0.21
C ILE A 76 -8.96 -9.80 0.07
N SER A 77 -8.57 -10.82 -0.69
CA SER A 77 -9.04 -12.19 -0.51
C SER A 77 -8.33 -12.95 0.62
N ASN A 78 -7.37 -12.31 1.30
CA ASN A 78 -6.48 -12.93 2.31
C ASN A 78 -5.64 -14.11 1.77
N GLU A 79 -5.45 -14.21 0.45
CA GLU A 79 -4.52 -15.17 -0.17
C GLU A 79 -3.05 -14.76 0.00
N ALA A 80 -2.80 -13.47 0.25
CA ALA A 80 -1.48 -12.93 0.54
C ALA A 80 -1.53 -11.87 1.65
N THR A 81 -0.38 -11.56 2.21
CA THR A 81 -0.17 -10.53 3.22
C THR A 81 0.88 -9.52 2.74
N PHE A 82 1.00 -8.37 3.42
CA PHE A 82 2.07 -7.40 3.09
C PHE A 82 3.48 -8.00 3.22
N LYS A 83 3.67 -9.07 4.01
CA LYS A 83 4.98 -9.73 4.15
C LYS A 83 5.39 -10.46 2.87
N ASP A 84 4.44 -10.88 2.05
CA ASP A 84 4.71 -11.56 0.78
C ASP A 84 5.19 -10.57 -0.30
N TYR A 85 5.08 -9.27 -0.04
CA TYR A 85 5.46 -8.18 -0.96
C TYR A 85 6.58 -7.28 -0.40
N LEU A 86 7.43 -7.79 0.50
CA LEU A 86 8.52 -7.01 1.11
C LEU A 86 9.46 -6.36 0.09
N SER A 87 9.72 -7.03 -1.04
CA SER A 87 10.54 -6.51 -2.14
C SER A 87 9.89 -5.33 -2.88
N ASN A 88 8.56 -5.24 -2.84
CA ASN A 88 7.78 -4.20 -3.49
C ASN A 88 7.55 -2.99 -2.58
N ILE A 89 7.87 -3.08 -1.28
CA ILE A 89 7.70 -1.94 -0.36
C ILE A 89 8.49 -0.74 -0.87
N GLU A 90 7.80 0.38 -1.07
CA GLU A 90 8.38 1.68 -1.38
C GLU A 90 9.28 2.09 -0.21
N ARG A 91 10.56 1.81 -0.35
CA ARG A 91 11.59 2.32 0.56
C ARG A 91 11.73 3.80 0.25
N SER A 92 11.00 4.64 0.96
CA SER A 92 11.37 6.05 0.99
C SER A 92 12.79 6.11 1.57
N SER A 93 13.66 6.96 1.02
CA SER A 93 15.07 7.08 1.39
C SER A 93 15.32 7.46 2.87
N HIS A 94 14.27 7.49 3.69
CA HIS A 94 14.27 7.83 5.11
C HIS A 94 13.71 6.69 6.00
N MET A 95 13.32 5.55 5.42
CA MET A 95 12.72 4.43 6.16
C MET A 95 13.70 3.26 6.23
N PHE A 96 14.66 3.36 7.16
CA PHE A 96 15.48 2.21 7.57
C PHE A 96 14.57 1.20 8.27
N ILE A 97 14.40 0.03 7.63
CA ILE A 97 13.68 -1.11 8.19
C ILE A 97 14.59 -1.84 9.17
#